data_AF-A0AAV1RQ09-F1
#
_entry.id   AF-A0AAV1RQ09-F1
#
_cell.length_a   1.000
_cell.length_b   1.000
_cell.length_c   1.000
_cell.angle_alpha   90.00
_cell.angle_beta   90.00
_cell.angle_gamma   90.00
#
_symmetry.space_group_name_H-M   'P 1'
#
loop_
_entity.id
_entity.type
_entity.pdbx_description
1 polymer ?
#
loop_
_entity_poly.entity_id
_entity_poly.type
_entity_poly.pdbx_seq_one_letter_code
_entity_poly.pdbx_strand_id
1 'polypeptide(L)'
;MASKSVPLFPFLLLLLLLLQTLTPTHQFEIPMGPRDEYFITFNPSGTYVEVDVKNITKSLWDAGYKIASLVLENQLVKIVPFGSGGRFIYDPNDTDTVKIFNNNTVTIFAPPDEAFRFESWIILDYQFVTSKVDKEAFDTGSISEGSKLLTCDLHYDLTVSEVPDTVTGAYPCINNVTITQWDIYNDGHILVHGVENFFNPRYKVNSPRVGQDIAVI
;
A
#
# COMPACT_ATOMS: atom_id res chain seq x y z
N MET A 1 60.50 14.57 -5.79
CA MET A 1 59.24 14.39 -5.03
C MET A 1 58.71 13.00 -5.34
N ALA A 2 58.82 12.06 -4.39
CA ALA A 2 58.34 10.70 -4.58
C ALA A 2 56.90 10.58 -4.05
N SER A 3 55.97 10.22 -4.93
CA SER A 3 54.58 9.90 -4.59
C SER A 3 54.54 8.59 -3.80
N LYS A 4 54.11 8.64 -2.54
CA LYS A 4 53.88 7.45 -1.72
C LYS A 4 52.53 6.86 -2.09
N SER A 5 52.51 5.78 -2.87
CA SER A 5 51.32 4.99 -3.10
C SER A 5 50.91 4.29 -1.80
N VAL A 6 49.72 4.60 -1.29
CA VAL A 6 49.13 3.88 -0.16
C VAL A 6 48.76 2.47 -0.65
N PRO A 7 49.19 1.39 0.03
CA PRO A 7 48.83 0.05 -0.40
C PRO A 7 47.31 -0.14 -0.25
N LEU A 8 46.65 -0.59 -1.32
CA LEU A 8 45.20 -0.85 -1.38
C LEU A 8 44.79 -2.11 -0.60
N PHE A 9 45.76 -2.97 -0.31
CA PHE A 9 45.57 -4.31 0.25
C PHE A 9 44.98 -4.38 1.68
N PRO A 10 45.38 -3.55 2.66
CA PRO A 10 44.80 -3.61 4.01
C PRO A 10 43.37 -3.09 4.04
N PHE A 11 42.98 -2.18 3.15
CA PHE A 11 41.61 -1.67 3.04
C PHE A 11 40.65 -2.72 2.46
N LEU A 12 41.10 -3.49 1.47
CA LEU A 12 40.30 -4.57 0.90
C LEU A 12 40.06 -5.70 1.91
N LEU A 13 41.09 -6.02 2.71
CA LEU A 13 40.97 -7.03 3.77
C LEU A 13 40.02 -6.58 4.89
N LEU A 14 40.08 -5.30 5.28
CA LEU A 14 39.18 -4.71 6.28
C LEU A 14 37.72 -4.66 5.79
N LEU A 15 37.51 -4.36 4.50
CA LEU A 15 36.18 -4.37 3.87
C LEU A 15 35.60 -5.79 3.79
N LEU A 16 36.41 -6.79 3.45
CA LEU A 16 36.01 -8.19 3.45
C LEU A 16 35.67 -8.70 4.86
N LEU A 17 36.43 -8.30 5.87
CA LEU A 17 36.13 -8.59 7.28
C LEU A 17 34.82 -7.91 7.73
N LEU A 18 34.56 -6.66 7.32
CA LEU A 18 33.29 -5.99 7.60
C LEU A 18 32.10 -6.71 6.94
N LEU A 19 32.24 -7.15 5.68
CA LEU A 19 31.20 -7.91 4.97
C LEU A 19 30.89 -9.25 5.64
N GLN A 20 31.87 -9.89 6.28
CA GLN A 20 31.68 -11.16 7.01
C GLN A 20 31.00 -10.97 8.37
N THR A 21 31.01 -9.76 8.93
CA THR A 21 30.28 -9.42 10.17
C THR A 21 28.85 -8.98 9.93
N LEU A 22 28.45 -8.78 8.66
CA LEU A 22 27.04 -8.67 8.29
C LEU A 22 26.42 -10.06 8.47
N THR A 23 25.86 -10.28 9.66
CA THR A 23 25.08 -11.47 10.00
C THR A 23 24.04 -11.74 8.90
N PRO A 24 23.71 -13.02 8.61
CA PRO A 24 22.61 -13.32 7.71
C PRO A 24 21.39 -12.56 8.20
N THR A 25 20.72 -11.88 7.26
CA THR A 25 19.40 -11.30 7.43
C THR A 25 18.62 -12.16 8.41
N HIS A 26 18.34 -11.61 9.60
CA HIS A 26 17.38 -12.21 10.50
C HIS A 26 16.07 -12.21 9.72
N GLN A 27 15.77 -13.29 9.02
CA GLN A 27 14.43 -13.54 8.50
C GLN A 27 13.57 -13.52 9.75
N PHE A 28 12.87 -12.41 9.92
CA PHE A 28 11.86 -12.30 10.94
C PHE A 28 10.83 -13.36 10.58
N GLU A 29 10.89 -14.52 11.23
CA GLU A 29 9.86 -15.54 11.17
C GLU A 29 8.61 -14.92 11.78
N ILE A 30 7.82 -14.25 10.94
CA ILE A 30 6.43 -13.94 11.26
C ILE A 30 5.78 -15.29 11.51
N PRO A 31 5.00 -15.48 12.59
CA PRO A 31 4.37 -16.75 12.87
C PRO A 31 3.56 -17.17 11.64
N MET A 32 4.01 -18.20 10.92
CA MET A 32 3.26 -18.87 9.87
C MET A 32 2.17 -19.78 10.46
N GLY A 33 1.69 -19.47 11.68
CA GLY A 33 0.48 -20.06 12.19
C GLY A 33 -0.70 -19.26 11.63
N PRO A 34 -1.73 -19.88 11.04
CA PRO A 34 -2.96 -19.17 10.78
C PRO A 34 -3.40 -18.51 12.09
N ARG A 35 -3.60 -17.18 12.10
CA ARG A 35 -4.43 -16.62 13.17
C ARG A 35 -5.80 -17.24 12.95
N ASP A 36 -6.26 -18.05 13.89
CA ASP A 36 -7.53 -18.81 13.81
C ASP A 36 -8.80 -17.94 13.73
N GLU A 37 -8.67 -16.64 13.46
CA GLU A 37 -9.77 -15.70 13.29
C GLU A 37 -9.88 -15.30 11.82
N TYR A 38 -11.00 -15.70 11.19
CA TYR A 38 -11.48 -15.35 9.85
C TYR A 38 -10.94 -16.14 8.65
N PHE A 39 -10.96 -17.47 8.73
CA PHE A 39 -11.46 -18.21 7.55
C PHE A 39 -12.97 -17.94 7.45
N ILE A 40 -13.34 -16.76 6.94
CA ILE A 40 -14.65 -16.64 6.30
C ILE A 40 -14.62 -17.71 5.22
N THR A 41 -15.55 -18.65 5.22
CA THR A 41 -15.56 -19.79 4.27
C THR A 41 -15.61 -19.25 2.85
N PHE A 42 -14.43 -18.98 2.28
CA PHE A 42 -14.27 -18.44 0.96
C PHE A 42 -14.74 -19.53 0.00
N ASN A 43 -15.86 -19.27 -0.65
CA ASN A 43 -16.43 -20.14 -1.68
C ASN A 43 -16.16 -19.47 -3.04
N PRO A 44 -14.99 -19.70 -3.66
CA PRO A 44 -14.72 -19.17 -4.98
C PRO A 44 -15.72 -19.77 -5.96
N SER A 45 -16.32 -18.93 -6.80
CA SER A 45 -17.21 -19.35 -7.91
C SER A 45 -16.51 -20.17 -9.01
N GLY A 46 -15.28 -20.65 -8.79
CA GLY A 46 -14.43 -21.32 -9.77
C GLY A 46 -13.92 -20.42 -10.89
N THR A 47 -14.50 -19.23 -11.07
CA THR A 47 -14.12 -18.24 -12.10
C THR A 47 -13.31 -17.13 -11.46
N TYR A 48 -12.18 -16.79 -12.09
CA TYR A 48 -11.27 -15.73 -11.65
C TYR A 48 -10.69 -14.98 -12.84
N VAL A 49 -10.15 -13.80 -12.56
CA VAL A 49 -9.31 -13.04 -13.49
C VAL A 49 -7.88 -13.06 -12.96
N GLU A 50 -6.92 -13.31 -13.86
CA GLU A 50 -5.49 -13.18 -13.57
C GLU A 50 -5.06 -11.76 -13.91
N VAL A 51 -4.46 -11.09 -12.93
CA VAL A 51 -3.87 -9.76 -13.10
C VAL A 51 -2.36 -9.88 -13.00
N ASP A 52 -1.66 -9.35 -13.99
CA ASP A 52 -0.20 -9.31 -14.04
C ASP A 52 0.34 -8.20 -13.16
N VAL A 53 1.05 -8.59 -12.10
CA VAL A 53 1.65 -7.70 -11.10
C VAL A 53 2.68 -6.77 -11.74
N LYS A 54 3.40 -7.22 -12.79
CA LYS A 54 4.43 -6.40 -13.46
C LYS A 54 3.82 -5.19 -14.16
N ASN A 55 2.59 -5.28 -14.64
CA ASN A 55 1.91 -4.12 -15.23
C ASN A 55 1.58 -3.06 -14.18
N ILE A 56 1.19 -3.50 -12.98
CA ILE A 56 0.90 -2.61 -11.85
C ILE A 56 2.19 -1.91 -11.37
N THR A 57 3.24 -2.70 -11.11
CA THR A 57 4.51 -2.17 -10.59
C THR A 57 5.18 -1.25 -11.60
N LYS A 58 5.17 -1.60 -12.89
CA LYS A 58 5.64 -0.71 -13.97
C LYS A 58 4.88 0.62 -13.99
N SER A 59 3.55 0.59 -13.89
CA SER A 59 2.73 1.81 -13.92
C SER A 59 3.05 2.73 -12.73
N LEU A 60 3.24 2.16 -11.54
CA LEU A 60 3.71 2.89 -10.37
C LEU A 60 5.11 3.49 -10.55
N TRP A 61 6.03 2.69 -11.08
CA TRP A 61 7.40 3.12 -11.35
C TRP A 61 7.44 4.31 -12.32
N ASP A 62 6.71 4.21 -13.42
CA ASP A 62 6.62 5.24 -14.45
C ASP A 62 5.94 6.52 -13.92
N ALA A 63 4.99 6.38 -12.98
CA ALA A 63 4.34 7.49 -12.29
C ALA A 63 5.18 8.12 -11.15
N GLY A 64 6.35 7.55 -10.81
CA GLY A 64 7.26 8.09 -9.79
C GLY A 64 7.09 7.51 -8.38
N TYR A 65 6.24 6.49 -8.22
CA TYR A 65 6.01 5.77 -6.96
C TYR A 65 6.92 4.54 -6.85
N LYS A 66 8.25 4.74 -6.93
CA LYS A 66 9.21 3.65 -7.11
C LYS A 66 9.32 2.76 -5.88
N ILE A 67 9.24 3.31 -4.68
CA ILE A 67 9.28 2.51 -3.46
C ILE A 67 8.00 1.70 -3.34
N ALA A 68 6.83 2.27 -3.65
CA ALA A 68 5.57 1.53 -3.68
C ALA A 68 5.61 0.38 -4.71
N SER A 69 6.16 0.63 -5.91
CA SER A 69 6.40 -0.39 -6.92
C SER A 69 7.24 -1.56 -6.37
N LEU A 70 8.40 -1.25 -5.77
CA LEU A 70 9.30 -2.28 -5.20
C LEU A 70 8.64 -3.04 -4.04
N VAL A 71 7.89 -2.34 -3.19
CA VAL A 71 7.16 -2.95 -2.08
C VAL A 71 6.09 -3.90 -2.58
N LEU A 72 5.28 -3.51 -3.57
CA LEU A 72 4.28 -4.38 -4.15
C LEU A 72 4.91 -5.60 -4.81
N GLU A 73 5.96 -5.42 -5.60
CA GLU A 73 6.70 -6.53 -6.23
C GLU A 73 7.19 -7.57 -5.22
N ASN A 74 7.59 -7.15 -4.00
CA ASN A 74 8.19 -8.02 -3.00
C ASN A 74 7.25 -8.46 -1.86
N GLN A 75 6.17 -7.74 -1.60
CA GLN A 75 5.32 -7.93 -0.41
C GLN A 75 3.86 -8.26 -0.73
N LEU A 76 3.41 -8.17 -1.99
CA LEU A 76 2.01 -8.46 -2.35
C LEU A 76 1.59 -9.87 -1.87
N VAL A 77 2.49 -10.85 -1.99
CA VAL A 77 2.35 -12.23 -1.49
C VAL A 77 2.01 -12.32 0.00
N LYS A 78 2.45 -11.35 0.82
CA LYS A 78 2.25 -11.38 2.28
C LYS A 78 0.97 -10.65 2.72
N ILE A 79 0.61 -9.60 1.99
CA ILE A 79 -0.55 -8.73 2.30
C ILE A 79 -1.85 -9.39 1.84
N VAL A 80 -1.81 -10.03 0.68
CA VAL A 80 -3.00 -10.52 -0.05
C VAL A 80 -3.70 -11.75 0.58
N PRO A 81 -3.02 -12.78 1.11
CA PRO A 81 -3.68 -14.00 1.57
C PRO A 81 -4.49 -13.82 2.86
N PHE A 82 -4.05 -12.94 3.75
CA PHE A 82 -4.61 -12.84 5.11
C PHE A 82 -5.64 -11.73 5.23
N GLY A 83 -5.51 -10.68 4.42
CA GLY A 83 -6.35 -9.52 4.60
C GLY A 83 -7.62 -9.47 3.75
N SER A 84 -7.71 -10.29 2.71
CA SER A 84 -8.77 -10.11 1.72
C SER A 84 -10.03 -10.93 1.93
N GLY A 85 -10.16 -11.64 3.06
CA GLY A 85 -11.26 -12.58 3.28
C GLY A 85 -11.37 -13.66 2.19
N GLY A 86 -10.23 -14.02 1.58
CA GLY A 86 -10.13 -14.98 0.48
C GLY A 86 -10.41 -14.41 -0.92
N ARG A 87 -10.72 -13.10 -1.06
CA ARG A 87 -11.05 -12.50 -2.37
C ARG A 87 -9.92 -12.53 -3.40
N PHE A 88 -8.69 -12.75 -2.92
CA PHE A 88 -7.54 -13.01 -3.75
C PHE A 88 -6.90 -14.34 -3.42
N ILE A 89 -6.37 -15.00 -4.45
CA ILE A 89 -5.45 -16.11 -4.26
C ILE A 89 -4.17 -15.81 -5.02
N TYR A 90 -3.08 -16.08 -4.33
CA TYR A 90 -1.72 -16.04 -4.85
C TYR A 90 -1.23 -17.47 -5.06
N ASP A 91 -0.59 -17.75 -6.20
CA ASP A 91 0.09 -19.04 -6.42
C ASP A 91 1.56 -18.90 -6.00
N PRO A 92 2.04 -19.64 -4.98
CA PRO A 92 3.44 -19.59 -4.57
C PRO A 92 4.45 -19.98 -5.65
N ASN A 93 4.00 -20.59 -6.75
CA ASN A 93 4.84 -20.95 -7.89
C ASN A 93 4.75 -19.94 -9.04
N ASP A 94 3.85 -18.96 -8.97
CA ASP A 94 3.70 -17.89 -9.95
C ASP A 94 3.58 -16.54 -9.22
N THR A 95 4.74 -15.89 -9.04
CA THR A 95 4.85 -14.59 -8.37
C THR A 95 4.32 -13.43 -9.19
N ASP A 96 4.13 -13.63 -10.49
CA ASP A 96 3.89 -12.56 -11.44
C ASP A 96 2.38 -12.28 -11.59
N THR A 97 1.52 -13.16 -11.10
CA THR A 97 0.07 -13.03 -11.24
C THR A 97 -0.66 -13.05 -9.90
N VAL A 98 -1.81 -12.38 -9.85
CA VAL A 98 -2.78 -12.48 -8.75
C VAL A 98 -4.14 -12.85 -9.30
N LYS A 99 -4.83 -13.76 -8.62
CA LYS A 99 -6.17 -14.23 -9.01
C LYS A 99 -7.24 -13.50 -8.21
N ILE A 100 -8.16 -12.85 -8.92
CA ILE A 100 -9.30 -12.15 -8.34
C ILE A 100 -10.57 -12.93 -8.64
N PHE A 101 -11.28 -13.33 -7.59
CA PHE A 101 -12.47 -14.17 -7.70
C PHE A 101 -13.76 -13.36 -7.62
N ASN A 102 -14.85 -13.97 -8.11
CA ASN A 102 -16.22 -13.46 -7.96
C ASN A 102 -16.42 -12.06 -8.55
N ASN A 103 -15.62 -11.69 -9.55
CA ASN A 103 -15.64 -10.36 -10.18
C ASN A 103 -15.49 -9.21 -9.18
N ASN A 104 -14.70 -9.43 -8.12
CA ASN A 104 -14.38 -8.38 -7.17
C ASN A 104 -13.46 -7.32 -7.80
N THR A 105 -13.45 -6.14 -7.18
CA THR A 105 -12.52 -5.06 -7.49
C THR A 105 -11.79 -4.65 -6.23
N VAL A 106 -10.50 -4.36 -6.35
CA VAL A 106 -9.70 -3.80 -5.26
C VAL A 106 -9.07 -2.50 -5.69
N THR A 107 -9.03 -1.57 -4.74
CA THR A 107 -8.32 -0.31 -4.89
C THR A 107 -7.09 -0.31 -4.00
N ILE A 108 -5.94 0.01 -4.57
CA ILE A 108 -4.65 0.18 -3.88
C ILE A 108 -4.33 1.66 -3.83
N PHE A 109 -3.96 2.16 -2.66
CA PHE A 109 -3.52 3.53 -2.47
C PHE A 109 -2.00 3.59 -2.30
N ALA A 110 -1.33 4.25 -3.24
CA ALA A 110 0.12 4.36 -3.29
C ALA A 110 0.58 5.69 -2.66
N PRO A 111 1.24 5.66 -1.50
CA PRO A 111 1.89 6.84 -0.95
C PRO A 111 3.17 7.17 -1.73
N PRO A 112 3.61 8.45 -1.78
CA PRO A 112 4.81 8.85 -2.51
C PRO A 112 6.07 8.32 -1.83
N ASP A 113 7.18 8.27 -2.55
CA ASP A 113 8.45 7.72 -2.07
C ASP A 113 8.92 8.40 -0.75
N GLU A 114 8.69 9.70 -0.59
CA GLU A 114 9.08 10.46 0.61
C GLU A 114 8.28 10.10 1.87
N ALA A 115 7.12 9.46 1.70
CA ALA A 115 6.28 9.02 2.83
C ALA A 115 6.79 7.71 3.46
N PHE A 116 7.64 6.95 2.76
CA PHE A 116 8.20 5.70 3.29
C PHE A 116 9.26 5.97 4.36
N ARG A 117 8.97 5.56 5.60
CA ARG A 117 9.89 5.58 6.75
C ARG A 117 10.25 4.16 7.16
N PHE A 118 11.29 3.99 7.98
CA PHE A 118 11.54 2.71 8.65
C PHE A 118 10.25 2.29 9.37
N GLU A 119 9.73 1.10 9.07
CA GLU A 119 8.45 0.52 9.53
C GLU A 119 7.17 0.78 8.69
N SER A 120 7.24 1.55 7.60
CA SER A 120 6.07 1.79 6.71
C SER A 120 5.46 0.52 6.10
N TRP A 121 6.18 -0.60 6.09
CA TRP A 121 5.65 -1.87 5.60
C TRP A 121 4.57 -2.49 6.50
N ILE A 122 4.52 -2.10 7.79
CA ILE A 122 3.55 -2.63 8.78
C ILE A 122 2.13 -2.11 8.54
N ILE A 123 1.99 -1.02 7.78
CA ILE A 123 0.72 -0.32 7.54
C ILE A 123 0.21 -0.50 6.10
N LEU A 124 0.79 -1.43 5.35
CA LEU A 124 0.42 -1.66 3.96
C LEU A 124 -0.98 -2.24 3.83
N ASP A 125 -1.45 -3.07 4.76
CA ASP A 125 -2.79 -3.68 4.72
C ASP A 125 -3.91 -2.63 4.64
N TYR A 126 -3.67 -1.44 5.23
CA TYR A 126 -4.61 -0.31 5.20
C TYR A 126 -4.66 0.42 3.86
N GLN A 127 -3.67 0.20 2.99
CA GLN A 127 -3.64 0.79 1.65
C GLN A 127 -4.47 -0.01 0.63
N PHE A 128 -4.95 -1.21 0.98
CA PHE A 128 -5.74 -2.05 0.10
C PHE A 128 -7.18 -2.02 0.56
N VAL A 129 -8.09 -1.59 -0.31
CA VAL A 129 -9.53 -1.54 -0.05
C VAL A 129 -10.24 -2.53 -0.96
N THR A 130 -11.11 -3.35 -0.37
CA THR A 130 -11.78 -4.48 -1.04
C THR A 130 -13.00 -4.07 -1.89
N SER A 131 -13.05 -2.80 -2.30
CA SER A 131 -14.10 -2.22 -3.13
C SER A 131 -13.51 -1.29 -4.19
N LYS A 132 -14.26 -1.07 -5.27
CA LYS A 132 -13.95 -0.03 -6.26
C LYS A 132 -14.09 1.35 -5.63
N VAL A 133 -13.02 2.13 -5.65
CA VAL A 133 -13.02 3.53 -5.23
C VAL A 133 -12.44 4.32 -6.38
N ASP A 134 -13.28 4.98 -7.17
CA ASP A 134 -12.86 5.76 -8.33
C ASP A 134 -13.52 7.14 -8.32
N LYS A 135 -13.09 8.00 -9.25
CA LYS A 135 -13.64 9.36 -9.35
C LYS A 135 -15.15 9.37 -9.59
N GLU A 136 -15.66 8.44 -10.41
CA GLU A 136 -17.09 8.33 -10.72
C GLU A 136 -17.93 8.03 -9.46
N ALA A 137 -17.44 7.19 -8.56
CA ALA A 137 -18.13 6.89 -7.32
C ALA A 137 -18.32 8.13 -6.43
N PHE A 138 -17.33 9.03 -6.40
CA PHE A 138 -17.46 10.32 -5.72
C PHE A 138 -18.38 11.29 -6.48
N ASP A 139 -18.20 11.40 -7.80
CA ASP A 139 -18.99 12.31 -8.65
C ASP A 139 -20.50 11.97 -8.61
N THR A 140 -20.84 10.68 -8.51
CA THR A 140 -22.23 10.19 -8.43
C THR A 140 -22.80 10.16 -7.02
N GLY A 141 -21.97 10.38 -5.99
CA GLY A 141 -22.37 10.27 -4.58
C GLY A 141 -22.53 8.84 -4.07
N SER A 142 -22.11 7.83 -4.83
CA SER A 142 -22.06 6.43 -4.37
C SER A 142 -21.05 6.25 -3.24
N ILE A 143 -20.00 7.06 -3.23
CA ILE A 143 -19.08 7.27 -2.11
C ILE A 143 -19.22 8.72 -1.66
N SER A 144 -19.70 8.92 -0.43
CA SER A 144 -19.88 10.23 0.20
C SER A 144 -19.07 10.37 1.49
N GLU A 145 -19.03 11.57 2.06
CA GLU A 145 -18.48 11.79 3.40
C GLU A 145 -19.11 10.81 4.42
N GLY A 146 -18.28 10.23 5.29
CA GLY A 146 -18.67 9.21 6.25
C GLY A 146 -18.74 7.78 5.71
N SER A 147 -18.61 7.57 4.39
CA SER A 147 -18.59 6.23 3.80
C SER A 147 -17.46 5.40 4.38
N LYS A 148 -17.74 4.11 4.64
CA LYS A 148 -16.77 3.15 5.18
C LYS A 148 -16.22 2.27 4.07
N LEU A 149 -14.89 2.23 3.99
CA LEU A 149 -14.13 1.46 3.01
C LEU A 149 -13.41 0.33 3.74
N LEU A 150 -13.80 -0.91 3.47
CA LEU A 150 -13.22 -2.08 4.11
C LEU A 150 -11.81 -2.32 3.59
N THR A 151 -10.82 -2.28 4.48
CA THR A 151 -9.43 -2.58 4.13
C THR A 151 -9.20 -4.09 4.06
N CYS A 152 -7.98 -4.46 3.67
CA CYS A 152 -7.51 -5.82 3.86
C CYS A 152 -7.24 -6.13 5.36
N ASP A 153 -7.15 -5.18 6.28
CA ASP A 153 -7.33 -5.55 7.69
C ASP A 153 -8.83 -5.55 8.00
N LEU A 154 -9.45 -6.73 8.12
CA LEU A 154 -10.89 -6.87 8.35
C LEU A 154 -11.38 -6.19 9.65
N HIS A 155 -10.47 -5.82 10.56
CA HIS A 155 -10.78 -5.09 11.78
C HIS A 155 -10.71 -3.57 11.61
N TYR A 156 -10.31 -3.08 10.43
CA TYR A 156 -10.10 -1.67 10.18
C TYR A 156 -10.77 -1.20 8.88
N ASP A 157 -11.63 -0.19 9.03
CA ASP A 157 -12.21 0.54 7.91
C ASP A 157 -11.53 1.91 7.76
N LEU A 158 -11.41 2.37 6.51
CA LEU A 158 -11.14 3.77 6.23
C LEU A 158 -12.46 4.52 6.14
N THR A 159 -12.47 5.77 6.59
CA THR A 159 -13.64 6.64 6.51
C THR A 159 -13.36 7.76 5.52
N VAL A 160 -14.26 7.96 4.56
CA VAL A 160 -14.20 9.14 3.70
C VAL A 160 -14.43 10.37 4.55
N SER A 161 -13.41 11.22 4.64
CA SER A 161 -13.39 12.41 5.48
C SER A 161 -13.86 13.65 4.72
N GLU A 162 -13.55 13.73 3.43
CA GLU A 162 -13.95 14.84 2.56
C GLU A 162 -14.24 14.30 1.16
N VAL A 163 -15.24 14.88 0.49
CA VAL A 163 -15.59 14.58 -0.90
C VAL A 163 -15.09 15.70 -1.82
N PRO A 164 -14.92 15.45 -3.13
CA PRO A 164 -14.43 16.47 -4.03
C PRO A 164 -15.39 17.65 -4.08
N ASP A 165 -14.85 18.86 -3.97
CA ASP A 165 -15.62 20.09 -4.13
C ASP A 165 -15.25 20.77 -5.44
N THR A 166 -16.22 20.81 -6.36
CA THR A 166 -16.09 21.44 -7.68
C THR A 166 -15.81 22.94 -7.62
N VAL A 167 -16.11 23.61 -6.51
CA VAL A 167 -15.90 25.05 -6.32
C VAL A 167 -14.47 25.34 -5.89
N THR A 168 -13.92 24.56 -4.96
CA THR A 168 -12.55 24.72 -4.47
C THR A 168 -11.51 23.92 -5.26
N GLY A 169 -11.94 22.95 -6.08
CA GLY A 169 -11.06 22.00 -6.75
C GLY A 169 -10.43 21.01 -5.78
N ALA A 170 -10.99 20.87 -4.57
CA ALA A 170 -10.48 19.96 -3.55
C ALA A 170 -10.60 18.51 -4.01
N TYR A 171 -9.53 17.75 -3.81
CA TYR A 171 -9.51 16.30 -4.00
C TYR A 171 -10.16 15.62 -2.79
N PRO A 172 -10.74 14.42 -2.94
CA PRO A 172 -11.32 13.71 -1.82
C PRO A 172 -10.26 13.23 -0.83
N CYS A 173 -10.66 13.12 0.43
CA CYS A 173 -9.83 12.68 1.54
C CYS A 173 -10.41 11.45 2.20
N ILE A 174 -9.56 10.48 2.51
CA ILE A 174 -9.91 9.25 3.23
C ILE A 174 -9.05 9.21 4.49
N ASN A 175 -9.67 9.12 5.67
CA ASN A 175 -9.00 9.25 6.97
C ASN A 175 -8.05 10.47 7.02
N ASN A 176 -8.49 11.61 6.49
CA ASN A 176 -7.72 12.85 6.34
C ASN A 176 -6.42 12.70 5.52
N VAL A 177 -6.36 11.73 4.61
CA VAL A 177 -5.31 11.58 3.62
C VAL A 177 -5.92 11.82 2.24
N THR A 178 -5.45 12.86 1.56
CA THR A 178 -5.93 13.24 0.22
C THR A 178 -5.49 12.25 -0.86
N ILE A 179 -6.41 11.93 -1.78
CA ILE A 179 -6.09 11.25 -3.05
C ILE A 179 -5.49 12.29 -4.00
N THR A 180 -4.23 12.11 -4.38
CA THR A 180 -3.47 13.07 -5.18
C THR A 180 -3.43 12.72 -6.67
N GLN A 181 -3.61 11.45 -7.02
CA GLN A 181 -3.56 10.99 -8.40
C GLN A 181 -4.55 9.84 -8.65
N TRP A 182 -5.41 10.00 -9.64
CA TRP A 182 -6.33 8.93 -10.08
C TRP A 182 -5.66 8.02 -11.10
N ASP A 183 -6.12 6.77 -11.12
CA ASP A 183 -5.83 5.79 -12.17
C ASP A 183 -4.35 5.68 -12.59
N ILE A 184 -3.44 5.59 -11.61
CA ILE A 184 -2.04 5.20 -11.89
C ILE A 184 -2.03 3.86 -12.64
N TYR A 185 -2.89 2.95 -12.22
CA TYR A 185 -3.22 1.72 -12.93
C TYR A 185 -4.71 1.45 -12.78
N ASN A 186 -5.36 0.95 -13.83
CA ASN A 186 -6.76 0.57 -13.80
C ASN A 186 -7.04 -0.45 -14.91
N ASP A 187 -7.35 -1.69 -14.53
CA ASP A 187 -7.81 -2.74 -15.47
C ASP A 187 -9.27 -3.17 -15.20
N GLY A 188 -9.99 -2.43 -14.35
CA GLY A 188 -11.35 -2.73 -13.89
C GLY A 188 -11.42 -3.69 -12.71
N HIS A 189 -10.36 -4.46 -12.43
CA HIS A 189 -10.29 -5.39 -11.29
C HIS A 189 -9.34 -4.90 -10.20
N ILE A 190 -8.22 -4.28 -10.58
CA ILE A 190 -7.33 -3.53 -9.70
C ILE A 190 -7.28 -2.08 -10.17
N LEU A 191 -7.57 -1.18 -9.24
CA LEU A 191 -7.36 0.24 -9.37
C LEU A 191 -6.20 0.65 -8.46
N VAL A 192 -5.36 1.56 -8.93
CA VAL A 192 -4.27 2.14 -8.14
C VAL A 192 -4.33 3.65 -8.21
N HIS A 193 -4.35 4.28 -7.05
CA HIS A 193 -4.41 5.74 -6.90
C HIS A 193 -3.28 6.23 -6.03
N GLY A 194 -2.75 7.42 -6.34
CA GLY A 194 -1.77 8.10 -5.50
C GLY A 194 -2.46 8.78 -4.33
N VAL A 195 -1.85 8.74 -3.15
CA VAL A 195 -2.28 9.45 -1.94
C VAL A 195 -1.16 10.28 -1.37
N GLU A 196 -1.47 11.30 -0.56
CA GLU A 196 -0.42 12.16 0.01
C GLU A 196 0.44 11.46 1.08
N ASN A 197 -0.08 10.43 1.74
CA ASN A 197 0.60 9.70 2.82
C ASN A 197 -0.04 8.32 3.04
N PHE A 198 0.54 7.51 3.91
CA PHE A 198 -0.09 6.25 4.33
C PHE A 198 -1.33 6.49 5.18
N PHE A 199 -2.42 5.78 4.89
CA PHE A 199 -3.44 5.54 5.92
C PHE A 199 -2.83 4.80 7.11
N ASN A 200 -3.04 5.32 8.32
CA ASN A 200 -2.58 4.68 9.53
C ASN A 200 -3.66 4.74 10.62
N PRO A 201 -4.07 3.58 11.16
CA PRO A 201 -5.20 3.46 12.07
C PRO A 201 -4.99 4.12 13.43
N ARG A 202 -3.72 4.39 13.78
CA ARG A 202 -3.35 5.06 15.04
C ARG A 202 -3.65 6.56 15.01
N TYR A 203 -3.77 7.15 13.82
CA TYR A 203 -4.28 8.52 13.69
C TYR A 203 -5.80 8.46 13.60
N LYS A 204 -6.45 8.09 14.71
CA LYS A 204 -7.90 8.34 14.82
C LYS A 204 -8.12 9.84 14.68
N VAL A 205 -9.09 10.20 13.83
CA VAL A 205 -9.59 11.57 13.67
C VAL A 205 -9.89 12.13 15.06
N ASN A 206 -9.05 13.04 15.53
CA ASN A 206 -9.49 13.99 16.54
C ASN A 206 -10.61 14.79 15.87
N SER A 207 -11.79 14.78 16.48
CA SER A 207 -13.01 15.48 16.08
C SER A 207 -12.75 16.89 15.52
N PRO A 208 -13.62 17.42 14.64
CA PRO A 208 -13.32 18.58 13.79
C PRO A 208 -12.77 19.76 14.59
N ARG A 209 -11.81 20.47 13.98
CA ARG A 209 -11.24 21.72 14.49
C ARG A 209 -12.34 22.79 14.54
N VAL A 210 -13.15 22.77 15.59
CA VAL A 210 -13.93 23.93 15.99
C VAL A 210 -12.98 24.85 16.76
N GLY A 211 -12.50 25.88 16.07
CA GLY A 211 -12.04 27.16 16.62
C GLY A 211 -10.90 27.11 17.63
N GLN A 212 -9.68 27.38 17.15
CA GLN A 212 -8.78 28.30 17.87
C GLN A 212 -7.73 28.86 16.91
N ASP A 213 -8.14 29.93 16.22
CA ASP A 213 -7.23 31.06 16.06
C ASP A 213 -6.91 31.58 17.47
N ILE A 214 -5.66 31.41 17.90
CA ILE A 214 -5.06 32.36 18.82
C ILE A 214 -3.77 32.83 18.16
N ALA A 215 -3.84 34.04 17.62
CA ALA A 215 -2.69 34.85 17.29
C ALA A 215 -1.79 34.97 18.53
N VAL A 216 -0.49 34.76 18.36
CA VAL A 216 0.49 35.24 19.34
C VAL A 216 1.46 36.16 18.59
N ILE A 217 1.35 37.42 18.99
CA ILE A 217 2.27 38.53 18.73
C ILE A 217 3.60 38.22 19.42
#